data_AF-A0A9P8G6C9-F1
#
_entry.id   AF-A0A9P8G6C9-F1
#
_cell.length_a   1.000
_cell.length_b   1.000
_cell.length_c   1.000
_cell.angle_alpha   90.00
_cell.angle_beta   90.00
_cell.angle_gamma   90.00
#
_symmetry.space_group_name_H-M   'P 1'
#
loop_
_entity.id
_entity.type
_entity.pdbx_description
1 polymer ?
#
loop_
_entity_poly.entity_id
_entity_poly.type
_entity_poly.pdbx_seq_one_letter_code
_entity_poly.pdbx_strand_id
1 'polypeptide(L)'
;MDKEFAAAHQEEDLPATGETTESMSAGRYIATRFSTLKPPMTKVDNPIRLLRLLNKQQWLFFAVSFIAWTWDAFDFFTVSLTVSDLAKSFGKTTKDITWGITLVLMFRSVGAIGFGIAADRYGRKWPFVVNNLLFIILELGTGFCQTYKQFLAVRALFGVAMGGLYGNVAATALEDCPQEARGLISGMLQQGYAFGYLLAVVFARGLVDTTSHGWRPLFWFGACPPVLFILFRLCLPETQAYLERQAVRESGSPSLGGTFIAEGKIALKRHWLILIYMVLLMAGFNFMSHGSQDLYPTMLKNQYRFDANSVTITQVVANLGAIAGGTMMGYCSTIFGRRLTIIVACVVGGALLYPYTFTSSKAVMAAAFFEQFCVQGAWGVIPIHLMELSPGAFRTFVVGTAYQLGNLASSASSTIEAQLGEKFPLPPIHKVERYNYGKVICIFLGCVYAYVILLTFVGPEFKGRDMRVVHDVDTAEALHQNVYNEKRNNSEYADQIEHVS
;
A
#
# COMPACT_ATOMS: atom_id res chain seq x y z
N MET A 1 -2.72 -42.00 -7.13
CA MET A 1 -2.07 -40.89 -7.87
C MET A 1 -2.29 -39.52 -7.22
N ASP A 2 -3.27 -39.39 -6.30
CA ASP A 2 -3.60 -38.10 -5.65
C ASP A 2 -3.04 -37.88 -4.23
N LYS A 3 -2.14 -38.75 -3.74
CA LYS A 3 -1.50 -38.58 -2.42
C LYS A 3 -0.03 -38.15 -2.49
N GLU A 4 0.67 -38.42 -3.59
CA GLU A 4 2.06 -37.98 -3.77
C GLU A 4 2.19 -36.52 -4.23
N PHE A 5 1.16 -35.95 -4.88
CA PHE A 5 1.16 -34.53 -5.26
C PHE A 5 0.87 -33.58 -4.09
N ALA A 6 0.19 -34.06 -3.04
CA ALA A 6 -0.09 -33.27 -1.83
C ALA A 6 1.09 -33.25 -0.84
N ALA A 7 1.92 -34.31 -0.83
CA ALA A 7 3.07 -34.41 0.07
C ALA A 7 4.25 -33.53 -0.36
N ALA A 8 4.42 -33.27 -1.65
CA ALA A 8 5.56 -32.52 -2.18
C ALA A 8 5.51 -30.99 -1.94
N HIS A 9 4.38 -30.45 -1.51
CA HIS A 9 4.20 -29.00 -1.28
C HIS A 9 4.02 -28.62 0.20
N GLN A 10 4.06 -29.58 1.12
CA GLN A 10 3.98 -29.32 2.56
C GLN A 10 5.34 -29.16 3.27
N GLU A 11 6.46 -29.47 2.59
CA GLU A 11 7.79 -29.48 3.23
C GLU A 11 8.62 -28.19 3.08
N GLU A 12 8.24 -27.22 2.23
CA GLU A 12 9.11 -26.07 1.95
C GLU A 12 8.87 -24.82 2.80
N ASP A 13 7.77 -24.71 3.54
CA ASP A 13 7.41 -23.50 4.31
C ASP A 13 7.55 -23.62 5.84
N LEU A 14 8.06 -24.76 6.33
CA LEU A 14 8.42 -24.92 7.73
C LEU A 14 9.95 -24.98 7.82
N PRO A 15 10.61 -24.25 8.75
CA PRO A 15 11.95 -24.67 9.15
C PRO A 15 11.86 -26.16 9.50
N ALA A 16 12.85 -26.96 9.10
CA ALA A 16 12.90 -28.43 9.14
C ALA A 16 12.64 -29.09 10.53
N THR A 17 12.21 -28.32 11.52
CA THR A 17 11.90 -28.69 12.90
C THR A 17 10.42 -28.62 13.26
N GLY A 18 9.52 -28.16 12.37
CA GLY A 18 8.09 -28.07 12.67
C GLY A 18 7.72 -27.05 13.77
N GLU A 19 8.66 -26.17 14.13
CA GLU A 19 8.44 -25.07 15.07
C GLU A 19 7.87 -23.85 14.33
N THR A 20 6.72 -23.34 14.78
CA THR A 20 6.23 -22.04 14.32
C THR A 20 7.22 -20.95 14.75
N THR A 21 7.35 -19.86 13.98
CA THR A 21 8.21 -18.71 14.33
C THR A 21 8.00 -18.16 15.75
N GLU A 22 6.89 -18.52 16.38
CA GLU A 22 6.43 -18.15 17.71
C GLU A 22 7.18 -18.86 18.86
N SER A 23 7.78 -20.04 18.63
CA SER A 23 8.49 -20.78 19.68
C SER A 23 10.02 -20.61 19.67
N MET A 24 10.56 -19.85 18.70
CA MET A 24 12.01 -19.71 18.52
C MET A 24 12.63 -18.65 19.44
N SER A 25 13.72 -19.00 20.12
CA SER A 25 14.58 -18.03 20.81
C SER A 25 15.15 -16.98 19.85
N ALA A 26 15.31 -15.73 20.32
CA ALA A 26 15.76 -14.59 19.51
C ALA A 26 17.08 -14.84 18.75
N GLY A 27 18.04 -15.56 19.36
CA GLY A 27 19.31 -15.91 18.70
C GLY A 27 19.13 -16.90 17.55
N ARG A 28 18.22 -17.87 17.72
CA ARG A 28 17.89 -18.87 16.68
C ARG A 28 17.05 -18.26 15.56
N TYR A 29 16.19 -17.31 15.90
CA TYR A 29 15.46 -16.50 14.93
C TYR A 29 16.42 -15.70 14.02
N ILE A 30 17.42 -15.01 14.59
CA ILE A 30 18.40 -14.25 13.78
C ILE A 30 19.24 -15.20 12.91
N ALA A 31 19.65 -16.35 13.44
CA ALA A 31 20.43 -17.33 12.69
C ALA A 31 19.66 -17.88 11.47
N THR A 32 18.34 -18.10 11.59
CA THR A 32 17.51 -18.55 10.46
C THR A 32 17.27 -17.47 9.41
N ARG A 33 17.56 -16.18 9.69
CA ARG A 33 17.38 -15.11 8.70
C ARG A 33 18.41 -15.16 7.56
N PHE A 34 19.61 -15.66 7.83
CA PHE A 34 20.62 -15.89 6.79
C PHE A 34 20.26 -17.09 5.91
N SER A 35 19.76 -18.19 6.49
CA SER A 35 19.37 -19.37 5.71
C SER A 35 18.11 -19.14 4.89
N THR A 36 17.11 -18.42 5.43
CA THR A 36 15.88 -18.06 4.71
C THR A 36 16.08 -17.00 3.62
N LEU A 37 17.25 -16.36 3.55
CA LEU A 37 17.60 -15.44 2.46
C LEU A 37 18.12 -16.17 1.21
N LYS A 38 18.42 -17.47 1.32
CA LYS A 38 18.85 -18.28 0.17
C LYS A 38 17.70 -18.32 -0.86
N PRO A 39 17.90 -17.85 -2.10
CA PRO A 39 16.83 -17.79 -3.08
C PRO A 39 16.31 -19.20 -3.36
N PRO A 40 14.99 -19.44 -3.33
CA PRO A 40 14.42 -20.73 -3.65
C PRO A 40 14.58 -21.08 -5.14
N MET A 41 14.93 -20.09 -5.99
CA MET A 41 15.16 -20.27 -7.44
C MET A 41 14.03 -21.06 -8.11
N THR A 42 12.79 -20.78 -7.70
CA THR A 42 11.60 -21.48 -8.20
C THR A 42 11.53 -21.29 -9.71
N LYS A 43 11.33 -22.38 -10.46
CA LYS A 43 11.12 -22.33 -11.90
C LYS A 43 9.76 -21.69 -12.17
N VAL A 44 9.77 -20.41 -12.49
CA VAL A 44 8.57 -19.65 -12.83
C VAL A 44 8.41 -19.64 -14.35
N ASP A 45 7.20 -19.90 -14.82
CA ASP A 45 6.85 -19.80 -16.23
C ASP A 45 7.06 -18.37 -16.78
N ASN A 46 7.12 -18.27 -18.11
CA ASN A 46 7.21 -16.97 -18.79
C ASN A 46 6.08 -16.02 -18.33
N PRO A 47 6.33 -14.71 -18.21
CA PRO A 47 5.34 -13.76 -17.70
C PRO A 47 4.03 -13.77 -18.51
N ILE A 48 4.11 -13.95 -19.84
CA ILE A 48 2.93 -14.07 -20.70
C ILE A 48 2.09 -15.30 -20.36
N ARG A 49 2.73 -16.42 -19.99
CA ARG A 49 2.03 -17.65 -19.60
C ARG A 49 1.38 -17.48 -18.22
N LEU A 50 2.06 -16.83 -17.27
CA LEU A 50 1.47 -16.48 -15.97
C LEU A 50 0.21 -15.61 -16.13
N LEU A 51 0.26 -14.60 -17.00
CA LEU A 51 -0.89 -13.75 -17.29
C LEU A 51 -2.07 -14.52 -17.92
N ARG A 52 -1.79 -15.62 -18.63
CA ARG A 52 -2.81 -16.53 -19.18
C ARG A 52 -3.37 -17.53 -18.18
N LEU A 53 -2.72 -17.71 -17.02
CA LEU A 53 -3.29 -18.53 -15.93
C LEU A 53 -4.50 -17.85 -15.30
N LEU A 54 -4.58 -16.52 -15.37
CA LEU A 54 -5.69 -15.77 -14.82
C LEU A 54 -6.96 -16.03 -15.64
N ASN A 55 -8.02 -16.44 -14.96
CA ASN A 55 -9.35 -16.54 -15.53
C ASN A 55 -9.96 -15.14 -15.74
N LYS A 56 -11.10 -15.09 -16.45
CA LYS A 56 -11.79 -13.81 -16.72
C LYS A 56 -12.17 -13.07 -15.44
N GLN A 57 -12.64 -13.77 -14.41
CA GLN A 57 -13.06 -13.15 -13.16
C GLN A 57 -11.88 -12.50 -12.42
N GLN A 58 -10.73 -13.18 -12.33
CA GLN A 58 -9.49 -12.67 -11.73
C GLN A 58 -8.97 -11.44 -12.48
N TRP A 59 -9.04 -11.44 -13.81
CA TRP A 59 -8.71 -10.27 -14.63
C TRP A 59 -9.64 -9.08 -14.37
N LEU A 60 -10.95 -9.33 -14.21
CA LEU A 60 -11.91 -8.27 -13.89
C LEU A 60 -11.69 -7.72 -12.47
N PHE A 61 -11.37 -8.57 -11.49
CA PHE A 61 -10.97 -8.16 -10.14
C PHE A 61 -9.68 -7.34 -10.14
N PHE A 62 -8.67 -7.77 -10.88
CA PHE A 62 -7.45 -6.99 -11.06
C PHE A 62 -7.77 -5.63 -11.71
N ALA A 63 -8.55 -5.61 -12.80
CA ALA A 63 -8.86 -4.38 -13.51
C ALA A 63 -9.61 -3.36 -12.64
N VAL A 64 -10.64 -3.78 -11.89
CA VAL A 64 -11.39 -2.87 -11.01
C VAL A 64 -10.50 -2.35 -9.87
N SER A 65 -9.66 -3.19 -9.29
CA SER A 65 -8.70 -2.80 -8.25
C SER A 65 -7.62 -1.85 -8.78
N PHE A 66 -7.06 -2.12 -9.96
CA PHE A 66 -6.03 -1.29 -10.59
C PHE A 66 -6.57 0.09 -10.94
N ILE A 67 -7.76 0.17 -11.54
CA ILE A 67 -8.39 1.44 -11.91
C ILE A 67 -8.75 2.24 -10.66
N ALA A 68 -9.31 1.59 -9.63
CA ALA A 68 -9.63 2.26 -8.37
C ALA A 68 -8.38 2.79 -7.65
N TRP A 69 -7.30 2.01 -7.62
CA TRP A 69 -6.02 2.43 -7.06
C TRP A 69 -5.38 3.57 -7.85
N THR A 70 -5.49 3.52 -9.18
CA THR A 70 -5.06 4.60 -10.07
C THR A 70 -5.82 5.89 -9.77
N TRP A 71 -7.13 5.80 -9.57
CA TRP A 71 -7.96 6.97 -9.32
C TRP A 71 -7.76 7.55 -7.91
N ASP A 72 -7.53 6.69 -6.91
CA ASP A 72 -7.13 7.12 -5.57
C ASP A 72 -5.85 7.96 -5.59
N ALA A 73 -4.86 7.51 -6.36
CA ALA A 73 -3.64 8.27 -6.58
C ALA A 73 -3.90 9.57 -7.35
N PHE A 74 -4.77 9.54 -8.38
CA PHE A 74 -5.18 10.73 -9.10
C PHE A 74 -5.74 11.80 -8.15
N ASP A 75 -6.75 11.47 -7.34
CA ASP A 75 -7.43 12.39 -6.41
C ASP A 75 -6.47 12.88 -5.31
N PHE A 76 -5.52 12.06 -4.89
CA PHE A 76 -4.47 12.49 -3.96
C PHE A 76 -3.59 13.60 -4.57
N PHE A 77 -3.16 13.42 -5.81
CA PHE A 77 -2.27 14.36 -6.47
C PHE A 77 -2.96 15.63 -6.95
N THR A 78 -4.29 15.66 -7.14
CA THR A 78 -5.02 16.88 -7.57
C THR A 78 -4.73 18.07 -6.66
N VAL A 79 -4.70 17.89 -5.33
CA VAL A 79 -4.38 18.95 -4.38
C VAL A 79 -2.94 19.41 -4.53
N SER A 80 -1.99 18.46 -4.59
CA SER A 80 -0.57 18.78 -4.71
C SER A 80 -0.25 19.61 -5.97
N LEU A 81 -0.98 19.34 -7.07
CA LEU A 81 -0.82 20.03 -8.34
C LEU A 81 -1.51 21.40 -8.36
N THR A 82 -2.50 21.64 -7.48
CA THR A 82 -3.29 22.88 -7.42
C THR A 82 -3.02 23.73 -6.18
N VAL A 83 -1.98 23.42 -5.40
CA VAL A 83 -1.63 24.13 -4.14
C VAL A 83 -1.55 25.64 -4.30
N SER A 84 -0.93 26.12 -5.40
CA SER A 84 -0.74 27.54 -5.64
C SER A 84 -2.06 28.28 -5.88
N ASP A 85 -3.00 27.65 -6.59
CA ASP A 85 -4.28 28.25 -6.95
C ASP A 85 -5.28 28.17 -5.78
N LEU A 86 -5.20 27.11 -4.99
CA LEU A 86 -5.90 26.99 -3.71
C LEU A 86 -5.44 28.08 -2.73
N ALA A 87 -4.13 28.32 -2.62
CA ALA A 87 -3.56 29.34 -1.74
C ALA A 87 -4.07 30.75 -2.11
N LYS A 88 -4.07 31.08 -3.40
CA LYS A 88 -4.64 32.34 -3.91
C LYS A 88 -6.14 32.45 -3.64
N SER A 89 -6.90 31.39 -3.93
CA SER A 89 -8.37 31.38 -3.82
C SER A 89 -8.85 31.58 -2.39
N PHE A 90 -8.14 30.99 -1.41
CA PHE A 90 -8.52 31.09 0.00
C PHE A 90 -7.80 32.20 0.78
N GLY A 91 -6.92 32.97 0.12
CA GLY A 91 -6.11 33.99 0.78
C GLY A 91 -5.20 33.41 1.87
N LYS A 92 -4.62 32.24 1.62
CA LYS A 92 -3.78 31.49 2.57
C LYS A 92 -2.38 31.25 2.02
N THR A 93 -1.45 30.93 2.92
CA THR A 93 -0.10 30.57 2.49
C THR A 93 -0.09 29.17 1.89
N THR A 94 0.87 28.87 1.02
CA THR A 94 1.07 27.51 0.49
C THR A 94 1.34 26.51 1.62
N LYS A 95 1.96 26.95 2.72
CA LYS A 95 2.16 26.16 3.94
C LYS A 95 0.83 25.72 4.55
N ASP A 96 -0.13 26.64 4.67
CA ASP A 96 -1.47 26.32 5.19
C ASP A 96 -2.18 25.29 4.29
N ILE A 97 -2.15 25.46 2.97
CA ILE A 97 -2.76 24.50 2.05
C ILE A 97 -2.09 23.12 2.15
N THR A 98 -0.76 23.09 2.28
CA THR A 98 0.02 21.85 2.43
C THR A 98 -0.27 21.15 3.77
N TRP A 99 -0.63 21.90 4.83
CA TRP A 99 -1.14 21.32 6.06
C TRP A 99 -2.42 20.50 5.84
N GLY A 100 -3.27 20.91 4.90
CA GLY A 100 -4.43 20.12 4.46
C GLY A 100 -4.05 18.75 3.88
N ILE A 101 -2.93 18.65 3.15
CA ILE A 101 -2.41 17.37 2.64
C ILE A 101 -1.93 16.50 3.80
N THR A 102 -1.24 17.08 4.77
CA THR A 102 -0.79 16.35 5.98
C THR A 102 -1.99 15.84 6.79
N LEU A 103 -3.04 16.66 6.91
CA LEU A 103 -4.28 16.28 7.59
C LEU A 103 -4.94 15.06 6.93
N VAL A 104 -4.98 15.00 5.59
CA VAL A 104 -5.47 13.83 4.85
C VAL A 104 -4.68 12.58 5.25
N LEU A 105 -3.34 12.67 5.29
CA LEU A 105 -2.47 11.53 5.67
C LEU A 105 -2.73 11.03 7.10
N MET A 106 -3.00 11.94 8.04
CA MET A 106 -3.36 11.57 9.42
C MET A 106 -4.69 10.81 9.47
N PHE A 107 -5.72 11.33 8.80
CA PHE A 107 -7.06 10.74 8.83
C PHE A 107 -7.17 9.45 8.01
N ARG A 108 -6.26 9.22 7.06
CA ARG A 108 -6.14 7.92 6.36
C ARG A 108 -5.93 6.75 7.29
N SER A 109 -5.22 6.93 8.40
CA SER A 109 -5.02 5.86 9.39
C SER A 109 -6.34 5.47 10.06
N VAL A 110 -7.18 6.46 10.39
CA VAL A 110 -8.52 6.22 10.95
C VAL A 110 -9.41 5.49 9.94
N GLY A 111 -9.34 5.92 8.67
CA GLY A 111 -10.02 5.28 7.55
C GLY A 111 -9.65 3.81 7.35
N ALA A 112 -8.35 3.50 7.32
CA ALA A 112 -7.87 2.13 7.13
C ALA A 112 -8.36 1.18 8.22
N ILE A 113 -8.37 1.62 9.48
CA ILE A 113 -8.87 0.81 10.59
C ILE A 113 -10.38 0.54 10.39
N GLY A 114 -11.18 1.59 10.18
CA GLY A 114 -12.63 1.47 10.05
C GLY A 114 -13.07 0.66 8.83
N PHE A 115 -12.62 1.04 7.64
CA PHE A 115 -12.95 0.36 6.39
C PHE A 115 -12.28 -1.00 6.24
N GLY A 116 -11.10 -1.20 6.83
CA GLY A 116 -10.43 -2.50 6.87
C GLY A 116 -11.25 -3.53 7.64
N ILE A 117 -11.73 -3.17 8.84
CA ILE A 117 -12.65 -4.01 9.62
C ILE A 117 -13.95 -4.25 8.85
N ALA A 118 -14.49 -3.21 8.21
CA ALA A 118 -15.70 -3.34 7.40
C ALA A 118 -15.51 -4.32 6.21
N ALA A 119 -14.35 -4.31 5.56
CA ALA A 119 -14.02 -5.21 4.44
C ALA A 119 -13.82 -6.66 4.86
N ASP A 120 -13.27 -6.89 6.05
CA ASP A 120 -13.12 -8.23 6.60
C ASP A 120 -14.45 -8.79 7.16
N ARG A 121 -15.39 -7.91 7.54
CA ARG A 121 -16.71 -8.28 8.08
C ARG A 121 -17.82 -8.42 7.04
N TYR A 122 -17.90 -7.48 6.10
CA TYR A 122 -19.02 -7.37 5.13
C TYR A 122 -18.63 -7.76 3.70
N GLY A 123 -17.39 -8.22 3.49
CA GLY A 123 -16.85 -8.55 2.18
C GLY A 123 -16.18 -7.34 1.53
N ARG A 124 -15.57 -7.56 0.36
CA ARG A 124 -14.75 -6.55 -0.32
C ARG A 124 -15.62 -5.63 -1.17
N LYS A 125 -16.78 -6.10 -1.63
CA LYS A 125 -17.70 -5.38 -2.53
C LYS A 125 -18.31 -4.14 -1.91
N TRP A 126 -18.97 -4.27 -0.77
CA TRP A 126 -19.73 -3.16 -0.19
C TRP A 126 -18.85 -2.02 0.35
N PRO A 127 -17.76 -2.29 1.09
CA PRO A 127 -16.83 -1.24 1.50
C PRO A 127 -16.17 -0.55 0.32
N PHE A 128 -15.89 -1.25 -0.80
CA PHE A 128 -15.42 -0.61 -2.03
C PHE A 128 -16.43 0.41 -2.56
N VAL A 129 -17.71 0.02 -2.65
CA VAL A 129 -18.78 0.89 -3.15
C VAL A 129 -18.98 2.10 -2.24
N VAL A 130 -19.08 1.88 -0.93
CA VAL A 130 -19.22 2.97 0.05
C VAL A 130 -18.03 3.94 -0.04
N ASN A 131 -16.81 3.41 -0.17
CA ASN A 131 -15.63 4.26 -0.23
C ASN A 131 -15.60 5.14 -1.48
N ASN A 132 -15.92 4.58 -2.65
CA ASN A 132 -16.00 5.35 -3.88
C ASN A 132 -17.16 6.37 -3.86
N LEU A 133 -18.29 6.05 -3.22
CA LEU A 133 -19.38 7.02 -3.02
C LEU A 133 -18.92 8.20 -2.17
N LEU A 134 -18.16 7.93 -1.10
CA LEU A 134 -17.56 8.98 -0.28
C LEU A 134 -16.56 9.82 -1.07
N PHE A 135 -15.73 9.23 -1.93
CA PHE A 135 -14.86 10.00 -2.83
C PHE A 135 -15.64 10.94 -3.72
N ILE A 136 -16.72 10.47 -4.38
CA ILE A 136 -17.55 11.32 -5.24
C ILE A 136 -18.08 12.53 -4.46
N ILE A 137 -18.68 12.28 -3.30
CA ILE A 137 -19.31 13.33 -2.48
C ILE A 137 -18.26 14.34 -1.97
N LEU A 138 -17.13 13.86 -1.48
CA LEU A 138 -16.10 14.68 -0.85
C LEU A 138 -15.24 15.43 -1.89
N GLU A 139 -14.99 14.82 -3.05
CA GLU A 139 -14.28 15.46 -4.16
C GLU A 139 -15.13 16.57 -4.79
N LEU A 140 -16.43 16.31 -5.05
CA LEU A 140 -17.38 17.36 -5.42
C LEU A 140 -17.46 18.45 -4.35
N GLY A 141 -17.59 18.06 -3.08
CA GLY A 141 -17.64 18.98 -1.95
C GLY A 141 -16.43 19.91 -1.89
N THR A 142 -15.26 19.43 -2.30
CA THR A 142 -14.04 20.24 -2.38
C THR A 142 -14.14 21.29 -3.47
N GLY A 143 -14.63 20.93 -4.66
CA GLY A 143 -14.86 21.87 -5.76
C GLY A 143 -15.87 22.97 -5.42
N PHE A 144 -16.71 22.79 -4.40
CA PHE A 144 -17.67 23.79 -3.91
C PHE A 144 -17.21 24.56 -2.66
N CYS A 145 -16.07 24.21 -2.06
CA CYS A 145 -15.55 24.92 -0.90
C CYS A 145 -15.29 26.41 -1.22
N GLN A 146 -15.77 27.30 -0.33
CA GLN A 146 -15.57 28.75 -0.45
C GLN A 146 -14.63 29.28 0.63
N THR A 147 -14.48 28.55 1.74
CA THR A 147 -13.61 28.94 2.84
C THR A 147 -12.54 27.88 3.12
N TYR A 148 -11.40 28.31 3.63
CA TYR A 148 -10.31 27.41 4.03
C TYR A 148 -10.74 26.40 5.11
N LYS A 149 -11.63 26.79 6.04
CA LYS A 149 -12.13 25.89 7.09
C LYS A 149 -13.00 24.76 6.50
N GLN A 150 -13.88 25.09 5.55
CA GLN A 150 -14.66 24.09 4.82
C GLN A 150 -13.73 23.15 4.05
N PHE A 151 -12.75 23.71 3.34
CA PHE A 151 -11.74 22.93 2.62
C PHE A 151 -11.03 21.94 3.55
N LEU A 152 -10.53 22.38 4.70
CA LEU A 152 -9.88 21.49 5.67
C LEU A 152 -10.82 20.40 6.21
N ALA A 153 -12.07 20.73 6.52
CA ALA A 153 -13.04 19.77 7.02
C ALA A 153 -13.35 18.67 5.98
N VAL A 154 -13.58 19.07 4.72
CA VAL A 154 -13.81 18.13 3.62
C VAL A 154 -12.57 17.28 3.37
N ARG A 155 -11.36 17.86 3.44
CA ARG A 155 -10.10 17.12 3.28
C ARG A 155 -9.85 16.12 4.41
N ALA A 156 -10.18 16.46 5.66
CA ALA A 156 -10.08 15.51 6.77
C ALA A 156 -11.00 14.29 6.54
N LEU A 157 -12.25 14.52 6.14
CA LEU A 157 -13.19 13.45 5.79
C LEU A 157 -12.73 12.65 4.57
N PHE A 158 -12.16 13.33 3.57
CA PHE A 158 -11.57 12.69 2.40
C PHE A 158 -10.44 11.74 2.80
N GLY A 159 -9.59 12.15 3.76
CA GLY A 159 -8.57 11.27 4.33
C GLY A 159 -9.15 9.99 4.92
N VAL A 160 -10.28 10.06 5.65
CA VAL A 160 -10.94 8.87 6.19
C VAL A 160 -11.43 7.93 5.08
N ALA A 161 -12.01 8.45 4.00
CA ALA A 161 -12.38 7.63 2.85
C ALA A 161 -11.14 7.03 2.18
N MET A 162 -10.13 7.86 1.90
CA MET A 162 -8.90 7.43 1.23
C MET A 162 -8.14 6.33 1.99
N GLY A 163 -8.24 6.34 3.32
CA GLY A 163 -7.67 5.33 4.19
C GLY A 163 -8.08 3.90 3.84
N GLY A 164 -9.35 3.72 3.50
CA GLY A 164 -10.00 2.42 3.38
C GLY A 164 -9.81 1.68 2.06
N LEU A 165 -9.30 2.34 1.02
CA LEU A 165 -9.29 1.77 -0.32
C LEU A 165 -8.19 0.72 -0.50
N TYR A 166 -6.96 1.06 -0.11
CA TYR A 166 -5.75 0.29 -0.44
C TYR A 166 -5.84 -1.18 -0.03
N GLY A 167 -6.16 -1.46 1.25
CA GLY A 167 -6.29 -2.84 1.72
C GLY A 167 -7.34 -3.61 0.93
N ASN A 168 -8.47 -2.96 0.63
CA ASN A 168 -9.60 -3.60 -0.02
C ASN A 168 -9.32 -3.93 -1.50
N VAL A 169 -8.66 -3.03 -2.23
CA VAL A 169 -8.27 -3.28 -3.64
C VAL A 169 -7.15 -4.30 -3.74
N ALA A 170 -6.19 -4.30 -2.79
CA ALA A 170 -5.15 -5.31 -2.69
C ALA A 170 -5.76 -6.71 -2.47
N ALA A 171 -6.65 -6.84 -1.49
CA ALA A 171 -7.37 -8.09 -1.22
C ALA A 171 -8.17 -8.55 -2.44
N THR A 172 -8.97 -7.66 -3.04
CA THR A 172 -9.78 -7.98 -4.23
C THR A 172 -8.93 -8.48 -5.40
N ALA A 173 -7.74 -7.90 -5.63
CA ALA A 173 -6.90 -8.27 -6.76
C ALA A 173 -6.10 -9.57 -6.54
N LEU A 174 -5.71 -9.86 -5.30
CA LEU A 174 -4.68 -10.87 -5.02
C LEU A 174 -5.18 -12.11 -4.27
N GLU A 175 -6.31 -12.06 -3.56
CA GLU A 175 -6.81 -13.21 -2.78
C GLU A 175 -7.13 -14.43 -3.65
N ASP A 176 -7.83 -14.20 -4.76
CA ASP A 176 -8.22 -15.26 -5.70
C ASP A 176 -7.17 -15.48 -6.81
N CYS A 177 -6.04 -14.75 -6.80
CA CYS A 177 -5.02 -14.83 -7.84
C CYS A 177 -4.20 -16.14 -7.71
N PRO A 178 -3.83 -16.81 -8.82
CA PRO A 178 -2.93 -17.97 -8.79
C PRO A 178 -1.59 -17.65 -8.13
N GLN A 179 -1.11 -18.52 -7.25
CA GLN A 179 0.07 -18.29 -6.41
C GLN A 179 1.32 -17.89 -7.21
N GLU A 180 1.49 -18.49 -8.39
CA GLU A 180 2.61 -18.25 -9.31
C GLU A 180 2.54 -16.86 -9.96
N ALA A 181 1.33 -16.35 -10.22
CA ALA A 181 1.12 -15.05 -10.86
C ALA A 181 1.04 -13.90 -9.85
N ARG A 182 0.76 -14.18 -8.56
CA ARG A 182 0.54 -13.17 -7.50
C ARG A 182 1.64 -12.10 -7.43
N GLY A 183 2.91 -12.47 -7.57
CA GLY A 183 4.01 -11.50 -7.54
C GLY A 183 3.97 -10.51 -8.70
N LEU A 184 3.71 -10.98 -9.92
CA LEU A 184 3.57 -10.12 -11.11
C LEU A 184 2.34 -9.21 -11.00
N ILE A 185 1.18 -9.78 -10.60
CA ILE A 185 -0.07 -9.05 -10.45
C ILE A 185 0.03 -8.00 -9.33
N SER A 186 0.72 -8.30 -8.23
CA SER A 186 1.04 -7.33 -7.18
C SER A 186 1.89 -6.18 -7.71
N GLY A 187 2.93 -6.51 -8.47
CA GLY A 187 3.79 -5.53 -9.13
C GLY A 187 2.98 -4.57 -9.99
N MET A 188 2.15 -5.12 -10.88
CA MET A 188 1.27 -4.33 -11.76
C MET A 188 0.24 -3.51 -10.97
N LEU A 189 -0.37 -4.07 -9.93
CA LEU A 189 -1.36 -3.39 -9.11
C LEU A 189 -0.77 -2.13 -8.49
N GLN A 190 0.41 -2.23 -7.87
CA GLN A 190 1.05 -1.10 -7.21
C GLN A 190 1.31 0.07 -8.16
N GLN A 191 1.58 -0.22 -9.44
CA GLN A 191 1.86 0.79 -10.47
C GLN A 191 0.65 1.63 -10.85
N GLY A 192 -0.56 1.27 -10.40
CA GLY A 192 -1.70 2.17 -10.47
C GLY A 192 -1.39 3.53 -9.83
N TYR A 193 -0.57 3.59 -8.78
CA TYR A 193 -0.18 4.85 -8.14
C TYR A 193 0.61 5.78 -9.08
N ALA A 194 1.65 5.26 -9.72
CA ALA A 194 2.45 6.02 -10.69
C ALA A 194 1.63 6.40 -11.94
N PHE A 195 0.76 5.50 -12.39
CA PHE A 195 -0.14 5.78 -13.51
C PHE A 195 -1.16 6.87 -13.16
N GLY A 196 -1.68 6.87 -11.93
CA GLY A 196 -2.60 7.90 -11.41
C GLY A 196 -1.95 9.27 -11.33
N TYR A 197 -0.70 9.35 -10.89
CA TYR A 197 0.08 10.60 -10.94
C TYR A 197 0.18 11.14 -12.37
N LEU A 198 0.52 10.30 -13.35
CA LEU A 198 0.64 10.72 -14.74
C LEU A 198 -0.70 11.24 -15.29
N LEU A 199 -1.81 10.56 -14.98
CA LEU A 199 -3.14 11.04 -15.34
C LEU A 199 -3.44 12.38 -14.66
N ALA A 200 -3.13 12.53 -13.37
CA ALA A 200 -3.36 13.78 -12.63
C ALA A 200 -2.60 14.95 -13.27
N VAL A 201 -1.35 14.75 -13.68
CA VAL A 201 -0.58 15.77 -14.40
C VAL A 201 -1.22 16.13 -15.73
N VAL A 202 -1.65 15.14 -16.53
CA VAL A 202 -2.29 15.38 -17.84
C VAL A 202 -3.60 16.15 -17.68
N PHE A 203 -4.48 15.71 -16.80
CA PHE A 203 -5.77 16.37 -16.59
C PHE A 203 -5.62 17.71 -15.88
N ALA A 204 -4.69 17.88 -14.94
CA ALA A 204 -4.41 19.18 -14.35
C ALA A 204 -3.98 20.18 -15.43
N ARG A 205 -3.07 19.79 -16.34
CA ARG A 205 -2.66 20.67 -17.46
C ARG A 205 -3.78 20.96 -18.46
N GLY A 206 -4.75 20.06 -18.61
CA GLY A 206 -5.87 20.21 -19.54
C GLY A 206 -7.10 20.91 -18.95
N LEU A 207 -7.30 20.89 -17.63
CA LEU A 207 -8.52 21.37 -16.97
C LEU A 207 -8.31 22.55 -16.03
N VAL A 208 -7.11 22.70 -15.45
CA VAL A 208 -6.82 23.84 -14.56
C VAL A 208 -6.59 25.08 -15.43
N ASP A 209 -7.20 26.19 -15.03
CA ASP A 209 -7.12 27.50 -15.71
C ASP A 209 -7.63 27.53 -17.16
N THR A 210 -8.28 26.46 -17.64
CA THR A 210 -8.96 26.46 -18.95
C THR A 210 -10.37 27.03 -18.90
N THR A 211 -10.91 27.18 -17.69
CA THR A 211 -12.22 27.80 -17.45
C THR A 211 -12.09 28.91 -16.40
N SER A 212 -13.11 29.77 -16.30
CA SER A 212 -13.20 30.82 -15.28
C SER A 212 -13.22 30.29 -13.83
N HIS A 213 -13.40 28.98 -13.63
CA HIS A 213 -13.45 28.34 -12.32
C HIS A 213 -12.09 27.84 -11.80
N GLY A 214 -10.99 28.12 -12.51
CA GLY A 214 -9.63 27.84 -12.06
C GLY A 214 -9.37 26.35 -11.83
N TRP A 215 -9.15 25.97 -10.56
CA TRP A 215 -8.83 24.60 -10.15
C TRP A 215 -10.05 23.68 -9.96
N ARG A 216 -11.26 24.25 -9.79
CA ARG A 216 -12.48 23.47 -9.46
C ARG A 216 -12.87 22.41 -10.49
N PRO A 217 -12.75 22.63 -11.82
CA PRO A 217 -13.10 21.61 -12.83
C PRO A 217 -12.33 20.30 -12.68
N LEU A 218 -11.09 20.35 -12.18
CA LEU A 218 -10.29 19.16 -11.94
C LEU A 218 -10.95 18.24 -10.90
N PHE A 219 -11.49 18.81 -9.82
CA PHE A 219 -12.20 18.07 -8.76
C PHE A 219 -13.57 17.59 -9.22
N TRP A 220 -14.31 18.40 -10.00
CA TRP A 220 -15.59 17.97 -10.58
C TRP A 220 -15.42 16.79 -11.53
N PHE A 221 -14.37 16.84 -12.36
CA PHE A 221 -14.02 15.72 -13.24
C PHE A 221 -13.55 14.51 -12.43
N GLY A 222 -12.70 14.71 -11.42
CA GLY A 222 -12.25 13.66 -10.50
C GLY A 222 -13.39 12.86 -9.89
N ALA A 223 -14.51 13.51 -9.59
CA ALA A 223 -15.69 12.85 -9.03
C ALA A 223 -16.52 12.03 -10.02
N CYS A 224 -16.34 12.14 -11.34
CA CYS A 224 -17.18 11.42 -12.30
C CYS A 224 -16.77 9.94 -12.49
N PRO A 225 -15.49 9.58 -12.76
CA PRO A 225 -15.10 8.21 -13.04
C PRO A 225 -15.34 7.18 -11.93
N PRO A 226 -15.27 7.52 -10.62
CA PRO A 226 -15.65 6.58 -9.56
C PRO A 226 -17.06 6.01 -9.70
N VAL A 227 -17.99 6.72 -10.33
CA VAL A 227 -19.33 6.20 -10.65
C VAL A 227 -19.24 4.96 -11.54
N LEU A 228 -18.37 4.98 -12.54
CA LEU A 228 -18.16 3.84 -13.44
C LEU A 228 -17.50 2.66 -12.72
N PHE A 229 -16.60 2.93 -11.76
CA PHE A 229 -15.93 1.88 -11.00
C PHE A 229 -16.90 1.20 -10.03
N ILE A 230 -17.82 1.97 -9.43
CA ILE A 230 -18.92 1.44 -8.63
C ILE A 230 -19.79 0.53 -9.48
N LEU A 231 -20.27 1.00 -10.65
CA LEU A 231 -21.09 0.19 -11.54
C LEU A 231 -20.37 -1.10 -11.95
N PHE A 232 -19.07 -0.99 -12.29
CA PHE A 232 -18.26 -2.14 -12.63
C PHE A 232 -18.13 -3.13 -11.46
N ARG A 233 -17.86 -2.64 -10.23
CA ARG A 233 -17.76 -3.49 -9.04
C ARG A 233 -19.11 -4.14 -8.67
N LEU A 234 -20.23 -3.46 -8.90
CA LEU A 234 -21.57 -3.98 -8.63
C LEU A 234 -21.90 -5.18 -9.53
N CYS A 235 -21.41 -5.20 -10.76
CA CYS A 235 -21.55 -6.34 -11.68
C CYS A 235 -20.68 -7.56 -11.31
N LEU A 236 -19.69 -7.38 -10.42
CA LEU A 236 -18.78 -8.46 -10.03
C LEU A 236 -19.26 -9.17 -8.74
N PRO A 237 -19.06 -10.49 -8.63
CA PRO A 237 -19.33 -11.23 -7.41
C PRO A 237 -18.32 -10.89 -6.30
N GLU A 238 -18.50 -11.45 -5.12
CA GLU A 238 -17.51 -11.41 -4.05
C GLU A 238 -16.37 -12.39 -4.31
N THR A 239 -15.20 -12.16 -3.70
CA THR A 239 -14.03 -13.06 -3.84
C THR A 239 -14.32 -14.44 -3.25
N GLN A 240 -13.84 -15.50 -3.91
CA GLN A 240 -14.04 -16.89 -3.46
C GLN A 240 -13.45 -17.11 -2.07
N ALA A 241 -12.25 -16.57 -1.80
CA ALA A 241 -11.62 -16.65 -0.49
C ALA A 241 -12.47 -16.06 0.65
N TYR A 242 -13.26 -15.01 0.37
CA TYR A 242 -14.19 -14.45 1.35
C TYR A 242 -15.43 -15.33 1.53
N LEU A 243 -16.00 -15.83 0.43
CA LEU A 243 -17.18 -16.70 0.47
C LEU A 243 -16.89 -18.00 1.23
N GLU A 244 -15.71 -18.60 1.03
CA GLU A 244 -15.27 -19.76 1.80
C GLU A 244 -15.21 -19.47 3.30
N ARG A 245 -14.66 -18.31 3.70
CA ARG A 245 -14.60 -17.91 5.12
C ARG A 245 -15.98 -17.68 5.70
N GLN A 246 -16.85 -17.04 4.94
CA GLN A 246 -18.21 -16.80 5.37
C GLN A 246 -18.95 -18.12 5.59
N ALA A 247 -18.82 -19.08 4.67
CA ALA A 247 -19.43 -20.41 4.82
C ALA A 247 -18.91 -21.15 6.06
N VAL A 248 -17.60 -21.08 6.33
CA VAL A 248 -17.01 -21.68 7.56
C VAL A 248 -17.55 -21.00 8.82
N ARG A 249 -17.66 -19.67 8.84
CA ARG A 249 -18.24 -18.91 9.97
C ARG A 249 -19.72 -19.25 10.20
N GLU A 250 -20.49 -19.45 9.13
CA GLU A 250 -21.89 -19.86 9.19
C GLU A 250 -22.07 -21.29 9.70
N SER A 251 -21.11 -22.18 9.40
CA SER A 251 -21.13 -23.58 9.88
C SER A 251 -20.74 -23.74 11.36
N GLY A 252 -20.04 -22.75 11.93
CA GLY A 252 -19.36 -22.87 13.22
C GLY A 252 -20.06 -22.31 14.45
N SER A 253 -21.04 -21.40 14.30
CA SER A 253 -21.86 -20.83 15.40
C SER A 253 -23.05 -20.03 14.84
N PRO A 254 -24.13 -19.83 15.61
CA PRO A 254 -25.31 -19.05 15.20
C PRO A 254 -25.08 -17.52 15.18
N SER A 255 -23.95 -17.00 15.68
CA SER A 255 -23.64 -15.55 15.72
C SER A 255 -22.37 -15.21 14.92
N LEU A 256 -22.54 -14.82 13.65
CA LEU A 256 -21.45 -14.37 12.77
C LEU A 256 -20.63 -13.21 13.37
N GLY A 257 -21.29 -12.30 14.11
CA GLY A 257 -20.62 -11.14 14.72
C GLY A 257 -19.73 -11.51 15.92
N GLY A 258 -20.17 -12.47 16.73
CA GLY A 258 -19.40 -12.95 17.89
C GLY A 258 -18.13 -13.67 17.47
N THR A 259 -18.22 -14.56 16.47
CA THR A 259 -17.07 -15.28 15.90
C THR A 259 -16.04 -14.32 15.33
N PHE A 260 -16.46 -13.29 14.60
CA PHE A 260 -15.55 -12.27 14.07
C PHE A 260 -14.78 -11.54 15.18
N ILE A 261 -15.45 -11.13 16.26
CA ILE A 261 -14.78 -10.44 17.39
C ILE A 261 -13.79 -11.37 18.10
N ALA A 262 -14.15 -12.64 18.27
CA ALA A 262 -13.28 -13.66 18.86
C ALA A 262 -12.03 -13.90 18.00
N GLU A 263 -12.20 -14.13 16.69
CA GLU A 263 -11.10 -14.25 15.73
C GLU A 263 -10.20 -13.01 15.77
N GLY A 264 -10.78 -11.80 15.85
CA GLY A 264 -10.02 -10.55 15.90
C GLY A 264 -9.18 -10.41 17.16
N LYS A 265 -9.73 -10.82 18.30
CA LYS A 265 -9.00 -10.81 19.58
C LYS A 265 -7.84 -11.80 19.58
N ILE A 266 -8.04 -13.00 19.00
CA ILE A 266 -6.98 -14.02 18.86
C ILE A 266 -5.91 -13.53 17.88
N ALA A 267 -6.32 -13.08 16.68
CA ALA A 267 -5.42 -12.60 15.66
C ALA A 267 -4.58 -11.41 16.14
N LEU A 268 -5.19 -10.45 16.87
CA LEU A 268 -4.44 -9.33 17.41
C LEU A 268 -3.46 -9.78 18.50
N LYS A 269 -3.87 -10.66 19.43
CA LYS A 269 -2.98 -11.18 20.47
C LYS A 269 -1.81 -11.99 19.91
N ARG A 270 -2.04 -12.74 18.85
CA ARG A 270 -1.05 -13.60 18.21
C ARG A 270 -0.11 -12.81 17.29
N HIS A 271 -0.66 -11.89 16.51
CA HIS A 271 0.05 -11.22 15.42
C HIS A 271 0.39 -9.75 15.68
N TRP A 272 0.24 -9.20 16.89
CA TRP A 272 0.59 -7.80 17.16
C TRP A 272 2.06 -7.45 16.83
N LEU A 273 3.00 -8.39 17.00
CA LEU A 273 4.40 -8.20 16.61
C LEU A 273 4.56 -8.13 15.08
N ILE A 274 3.81 -8.93 14.31
CA ILE A 274 3.83 -8.83 12.84
C ILE A 274 3.24 -7.50 12.39
N LEU A 275 2.19 -7.02 13.06
CA LEU A 275 1.57 -5.73 12.75
C LEU A 275 2.56 -4.58 13.00
N ILE A 276 3.26 -4.58 14.14
CA ILE A 276 4.31 -3.59 14.42
C ILE A 276 5.41 -3.66 13.36
N TYR A 277 5.88 -4.86 13.03
CA TYR A 277 6.87 -5.06 11.97
C TYR A 277 6.39 -4.50 10.63
N MET A 278 5.15 -4.79 10.22
CA MET A 278 4.57 -4.30 8.96
C MET A 278 4.42 -2.78 8.96
N VAL A 279 4.03 -2.17 10.09
CA VAL A 279 3.96 -0.70 10.23
C VAL A 279 5.36 -0.07 10.08
N LEU A 280 6.38 -0.62 10.74
CA LEU A 280 7.76 -0.13 10.65
C LEU A 280 8.34 -0.32 9.24
N LEU A 281 8.10 -1.49 8.64
CA LEU A 281 8.47 -1.75 7.25
C LEU A 281 7.82 -0.71 6.34
N MET A 282 6.52 -0.45 6.54
CA MET A 282 5.80 0.52 5.73
C MET A 282 6.24 1.96 5.96
N ALA A 283 6.63 2.34 7.17
CA ALA A 283 7.26 3.62 7.40
C ALA A 283 8.53 3.76 6.55
N GLY A 284 9.39 2.74 6.52
CA GLY A 284 10.61 2.74 5.71
C GLY A 284 10.36 2.88 4.20
N PHE A 285 9.42 2.11 3.68
CA PHE A 285 9.02 2.17 2.28
C PHE A 285 8.43 3.53 1.88
N ASN A 286 7.63 4.13 2.76
CA ASN A 286 7.09 5.46 2.49
C ASN A 286 8.14 6.55 2.61
N PHE A 287 9.05 6.47 3.58
CA PHE A 287 10.22 7.35 3.63
C PHE A 287 11.07 7.25 2.36
N MET A 288 11.19 6.05 1.78
CA MET A 288 11.95 5.80 0.55
C MET A 288 11.30 6.49 -0.66
N SER A 289 9.97 6.46 -0.78
CA SER A 289 9.26 7.14 -1.87
C SER A 289 9.20 8.64 -1.68
N HIS A 290 8.77 9.13 -0.51
CA HIS A 290 8.66 10.56 -0.25
C HIS A 290 10.03 11.26 -0.31
N GLY A 291 11.07 10.66 0.28
CA GLY A 291 12.43 11.20 0.22
C GLY A 291 13.05 11.18 -1.18
N SER A 292 12.61 10.29 -2.07
CA SER A 292 13.09 10.29 -3.45
C SER A 292 12.30 11.22 -4.38
N GLN A 293 11.03 11.49 -4.10
CA GLN A 293 10.11 12.15 -5.05
C GLN A 293 9.72 13.58 -4.68
N ASP A 294 9.47 13.89 -3.41
CA ASP A 294 8.76 15.11 -3.02
C ASP A 294 9.55 16.39 -3.29
N LEU A 295 10.81 16.43 -2.85
CA LEU A 295 11.70 17.58 -3.06
C LEU A 295 12.50 17.50 -4.36
N TYR A 296 12.34 16.43 -5.13
CA TYR A 296 13.09 16.22 -6.36
C TYR A 296 12.78 17.28 -7.45
N PRO A 297 11.52 17.64 -7.74
CA PRO A 297 11.20 18.78 -8.62
C PRO A 297 11.82 20.10 -8.14
N THR A 298 11.81 20.32 -6.83
CA THR A 298 12.40 21.49 -6.18
C THR A 298 13.91 21.51 -6.39
N MET A 299 14.59 20.38 -6.26
CA MET A 299 16.01 20.25 -6.56
C MET A 299 16.30 20.56 -8.04
N LEU A 300 15.56 19.97 -8.99
CA LEU A 300 15.76 20.22 -10.42
C LEU A 300 15.60 21.70 -10.78
N LYS A 301 14.60 22.38 -10.21
CA LYS A 301 14.36 23.81 -10.43
C LYS A 301 15.37 24.69 -9.69
N ASN A 302 15.59 24.44 -8.41
CA ASN A 302 16.42 25.31 -7.57
C ASN A 302 17.90 25.09 -7.81
N GLN A 303 18.39 23.85 -7.90
CA GLN A 303 19.82 23.54 -8.04
C GLN A 303 20.25 23.54 -9.50
N TYR A 304 19.52 22.82 -10.36
CA TYR A 304 19.89 22.61 -11.77
C TYR A 304 19.24 23.59 -12.74
N ARG A 305 18.35 24.47 -12.27
CA ARG A 305 17.68 25.52 -13.05
C ARG A 305 16.93 24.98 -14.28
N PHE A 306 16.37 23.78 -14.17
CA PHE A 306 15.52 23.23 -15.22
C PHE A 306 14.26 24.07 -15.37
N ASP A 307 13.84 24.27 -16.61
CA ASP A 307 12.56 24.88 -16.91
C ASP A 307 11.39 23.97 -16.50
N ALA A 308 10.19 24.52 -16.39
CA ALA A 308 9.02 23.78 -15.94
C ALA A 308 8.69 22.56 -16.82
N ASN A 309 8.95 22.64 -18.13
CA ASN A 309 8.71 21.53 -19.05
C ASN A 309 9.76 20.42 -18.85
N SER A 310 11.03 20.78 -18.71
CA SER A 310 12.10 19.81 -18.40
C SER A 310 11.88 19.08 -17.07
N VAL A 311 11.36 19.76 -16.05
CA VAL A 311 10.97 19.12 -14.77
C VAL A 311 9.83 18.13 -14.99
N THR A 312 8.77 18.53 -15.71
CA THR A 312 7.65 17.62 -16.05
C THR A 312 8.15 16.39 -16.81
N ILE A 313 8.97 16.57 -17.84
CA ILE A 313 9.51 15.46 -18.64
C ILE A 313 10.33 14.51 -17.75
N THR A 314 11.17 15.06 -16.86
CA THR A 314 11.98 14.24 -15.94
C THR A 314 11.08 13.41 -15.02
N GLN A 315 10.00 13.99 -14.48
CA GLN A 315 9.04 13.24 -13.65
C GLN A 315 8.26 12.19 -14.43
N VAL A 316 7.92 12.46 -15.70
CA VAL A 316 7.29 11.44 -16.56
C VAL A 316 8.24 10.26 -16.77
N VAL A 317 9.50 10.52 -17.10
CA VAL A 317 10.54 9.49 -17.27
C VAL A 317 10.74 8.70 -15.98
N ALA A 318 10.78 9.37 -14.83
CA ALA A 318 10.90 8.74 -13.52
C ALA A 318 9.71 7.81 -13.22
N ASN A 319 8.48 8.23 -13.53
CA ASN A 319 7.28 7.39 -13.37
C ASN A 319 7.22 6.23 -14.37
N LEU A 320 7.76 6.37 -15.58
CA LEU A 320 7.91 5.23 -16.50
C LEU A 320 8.91 4.20 -15.95
N GLY A 321 10.01 4.68 -15.36
CA GLY A 321 10.96 3.85 -14.61
C GLY A 321 10.28 3.10 -13.47
N ALA A 322 9.44 3.80 -12.71
CA ALA A 322 8.65 3.21 -11.64
C ALA A 322 7.76 2.06 -12.12
N ILE A 323 6.98 2.29 -13.19
CA ILE A 323 6.05 1.30 -13.74
C ILE A 323 6.80 0.06 -14.22
N ALA A 324 7.91 0.25 -14.93
CA ALA A 324 8.74 -0.84 -15.40
C ALA A 324 9.38 -1.62 -14.23
N GLY A 325 9.93 -0.89 -13.25
CA GLY A 325 10.60 -1.45 -12.09
C GLY A 325 9.68 -2.28 -11.22
N GLY A 326 8.55 -1.72 -10.81
CA GLY A 326 7.60 -2.43 -9.93
C GLY A 326 6.99 -3.67 -10.58
N THR A 327 6.72 -3.62 -11.89
CA THR A 327 6.24 -4.80 -12.62
C THR A 327 7.31 -5.88 -12.71
N MET A 328 8.55 -5.51 -13.06
CA MET A 328 9.66 -6.45 -13.22
C MET A 328 10.08 -7.07 -11.89
N MET A 329 10.30 -6.25 -10.86
CA MET A 329 10.68 -6.72 -9.53
C MET A 329 9.54 -7.52 -8.88
N GLY A 330 8.28 -7.16 -9.14
CA GLY A 330 7.13 -8.00 -8.76
C GLY A 330 7.22 -9.42 -9.32
N TYR A 331 7.54 -9.56 -10.61
CA TYR A 331 7.79 -10.87 -11.24
C TYR A 331 9.02 -11.58 -10.66
N CYS A 332 10.15 -10.88 -10.53
CA CYS A 332 11.39 -11.41 -9.97
C CYS A 332 11.21 -11.91 -8.53
N SER A 333 10.31 -11.28 -7.75
CA SER A 333 10.02 -11.69 -6.38
C SER A 333 9.43 -13.09 -6.29
N THR A 334 8.72 -13.55 -7.32
CA THR A 334 8.24 -14.93 -7.39
C THR A 334 9.37 -15.91 -7.63
N ILE A 335 10.49 -15.51 -8.25
CA ILE A 335 11.65 -16.39 -8.49
C ILE A 335 12.58 -16.40 -7.28
N PHE A 336 13.00 -15.21 -6.84
CA PHE A 336 14.11 -15.06 -5.89
C PHE A 336 13.67 -14.96 -4.42
N GLY A 337 12.38 -14.76 -4.13
CA GLY A 337 11.90 -14.43 -2.79
C GLY A 337 11.50 -12.96 -2.66
N ARG A 338 10.57 -12.65 -1.75
CA ARG A 338 10.10 -11.27 -1.55
C ARG A 338 11.19 -10.42 -0.93
N ARG A 339 11.80 -10.90 0.16
CA ARG A 339 12.83 -10.18 0.91
C ARG A 339 14.10 -9.95 0.12
N LEU A 340 14.60 -10.98 -0.57
CA LEU A 340 15.83 -10.85 -1.37
C LEU A 340 15.65 -9.82 -2.49
N THR A 341 14.49 -9.81 -3.16
CA THR A 341 14.20 -8.85 -4.23
C THR A 341 14.16 -7.42 -3.70
N ILE A 342 13.54 -7.18 -2.55
CA ILE A 342 13.52 -5.87 -1.88
C ILE A 342 14.95 -5.43 -1.53
N ILE A 343 15.76 -6.30 -0.93
CA ILE A 343 17.15 -5.97 -0.53
C ILE A 343 18.00 -5.63 -1.76
N VAL A 344 17.91 -6.42 -2.83
CA VAL A 344 18.64 -6.16 -4.08
C VAL A 344 18.21 -4.82 -4.67
N ALA A 345 16.91 -4.52 -4.70
CA ALA A 345 16.41 -3.23 -5.17
C ALA A 345 16.94 -2.06 -4.33
N CYS A 346 17.01 -2.19 -2.99
CA CYS A 346 17.59 -1.17 -2.11
C CYS A 346 19.10 -1.00 -2.29
N VAL A 347 19.85 -2.09 -2.51
CA VAL A 347 21.31 -2.03 -2.74
C VAL A 347 21.62 -1.35 -4.08
N VAL A 348 20.88 -1.73 -5.14
CA VAL A 348 21.05 -1.12 -6.47
C VAL A 348 20.61 0.35 -6.46
N GLY A 349 19.47 0.67 -5.82
CA GLY A 349 19.02 2.05 -5.62
C GLY A 349 20.03 2.88 -4.82
N GLY A 350 20.56 2.33 -3.73
CA GLY A 350 21.63 2.98 -2.96
C GLY A 350 22.87 3.32 -3.78
N ALA A 351 23.26 2.47 -4.73
CA ALA A 351 24.37 2.75 -5.66
C ALA A 351 24.02 3.83 -6.70
N LEU A 352 22.74 3.96 -7.07
CA LEU A 352 22.23 4.94 -8.02
C LEU A 352 21.96 6.32 -7.41
N LEU A 353 22.06 6.47 -6.07
CA LEU A 353 21.93 7.77 -5.41
C LEU A 353 22.91 8.82 -5.90
N TYR A 354 24.17 8.44 -6.19
CA TYR A 354 25.16 9.37 -6.70
C TYR A 354 24.76 9.96 -8.06
N PRO A 355 24.49 9.15 -9.11
CA PRO A 355 24.04 9.69 -10.37
C PRO A 355 22.67 10.38 -10.28
N TYR A 356 21.78 9.97 -9.36
CA TYR A 356 20.47 10.60 -9.17
C TYR A 356 20.55 12.04 -8.64
N THR A 357 21.50 12.30 -7.74
CA THR A 357 21.56 13.57 -7.00
C THR A 357 22.65 14.53 -7.46
N PHE A 358 23.75 14.05 -8.06
CA PHE A 358 24.91 14.87 -8.44
C PHE A 358 25.09 15.07 -9.95
N THR A 359 24.27 14.46 -10.80
CA THR A 359 24.38 14.63 -12.25
C THR A 359 23.71 15.94 -12.71
N SER A 360 24.52 16.93 -13.12
CA SER A 360 24.04 18.28 -13.50
C SER A 360 23.52 18.44 -14.93
N SER A 361 23.59 17.39 -15.76
CA SER A 361 23.18 17.42 -17.17
C SER A 361 21.80 16.79 -17.39
N LYS A 362 21.23 16.89 -18.60
CA LYS A 362 20.01 16.16 -19.00
C LYS A 362 20.10 14.63 -18.80
N ALA A 363 21.32 14.10 -18.66
CA ALA A 363 21.58 12.72 -18.23
C ALA A 363 20.92 12.34 -16.89
N VAL A 364 20.56 13.33 -16.05
CA VAL A 364 19.82 13.10 -14.80
C VAL A 364 18.48 12.37 -15.03
N MET A 365 17.88 12.50 -16.22
CA MET A 365 16.65 11.78 -16.56
C MET A 365 16.83 10.26 -16.57
N ALA A 366 17.98 9.77 -17.04
CA ALA A 366 18.28 8.33 -17.02
C ALA A 366 18.51 7.85 -15.57
N ALA A 367 19.20 8.65 -14.76
CA ALA A 367 19.35 8.35 -13.34
C ALA A 367 18.00 8.34 -12.61
N ALA A 368 17.10 9.28 -12.93
CA ALA A 368 15.74 9.32 -12.38
C ALA A 368 14.92 8.09 -12.76
N PHE A 369 15.05 7.62 -14.00
CA PHE A 369 14.43 6.37 -14.44
C PHE A 369 14.89 5.19 -13.59
N PHE A 370 16.21 4.97 -13.49
CA PHE A 370 16.74 3.80 -12.77
C PHE A 370 16.59 3.88 -11.25
N GLU A 371 16.63 5.08 -10.68
CA GLU A 371 16.36 5.28 -9.26
C GLU A 371 14.91 4.90 -8.93
N GLN A 372 13.95 5.46 -9.68
CA GLN A 372 12.53 5.14 -9.47
C GLN A 372 12.20 3.71 -9.87
N PHE A 373 12.93 3.12 -10.82
CA PHE A 373 12.87 1.69 -11.11
C PHE A 373 13.19 0.84 -9.88
N CYS A 374 14.20 1.22 -9.10
CA CYS A 374 14.58 0.49 -7.89
C CYS A 374 13.62 0.77 -6.72
N VAL A 375 13.31 2.04 -6.46
CA VAL A 375 12.36 2.45 -5.40
C VAL A 375 11.00 1.79 -5.60
N GLN A 376 10.40 1.98 -6.77
CA GLN A 376 9.06 1.46 -7.05
C GLN A 376 9.10 -0.03 -7.43
N GLY A 377 10.28 -0.52 -7.84
CA GLY A 377 10.62 -1.93 -7.92
C GLY A 377 10.37 -2.66 -6.60
N ALA A 378 10.95 -2.16 -5.52
CA ALA A 378 10.73 -2.71 -4.18
C ALA A 378 9.24 -2.63 -3.80
N TRP A 379 8.56 -1.51 -4.11
CA TRP A 379 7.12 -1.36 -3.87
C TRP A 379 6.25 -2.37 -4.62
N GLY A 380 6.64 -2.82 -5.82
CA GLY A 380 5.87 -3.83 -6.55
C GLY A 380 5.70 -5.16 -5.79
N VAL A 381 6.63 -5.44 -4.86
CA VAL A 381 6.61 -6.64 -4.01
C VAL A 381 5.69 -6.48 -2.80
N ILE A 382 5.40 -5.24 -2.40
CA ILE A 382 4.76 -4.94 -1.11
C ILE A 382 3.32 -5.44 -1.00
N PRO A 383 2.41 -5.22 -1.99
CA PRO A 383 1.03 -5.66 -1.84
C PRO A 383 0.93 -7.17 -1.53
N ILE A 384 1.67 -8.00 -2.27
CA ILE A 384 1.70 -9.45 -2.00
C ILE A 384 2.41 -9.77 -0.69
N HIS A 385 3.54 -9.13 -0.38
CA HIS A 385 4.29 -9.41 0.83
C HIS A 385 3.44 -9.12 2.09
N LEU A 386 2.74 -7.98 2.13
CA LEU A 386 1.86 -7.66 3.25
C LEU A 386 0.70 -8.64 3.36
N MET A 387 0.14 -9.09 2.23
CA MET A 387 -0.97 -10.06 2.23
C MET A 387 -0.55 -11.46 2.68
N GLU A 388 0.66 -11.89 2.37
CA GLU A 388 1.25 -13.16 2.82
C GLU A 388 1.56 -13.13 4.32
N LEU A 389 2.01 -11.97 4.85
CA LEU A 389 2.25 -11.75 6.29
C LEU A 389 0.97 -11.63 7.12
N SER A 390 -0.12 -11.17 6.51
CA SER A 390 -1.35 -10.86 7.23
C SER A 390 -2.17 -12.11 7.55
N PRO A 391 -2.79 -12.17 8.75
CA PRO A 391 -3.75 -13.22 9.09
C PRO A 391 -4.91 -13.22 8.10
N GLY A 392 -5.41 -14.41 7.75
CA GLY A 392 -6.45 -14.52 6.73
C GLY A 392 -7.72 -13.76 7.13
N ALA A 393 -8.24 -14.01 8.32
CA ALA A 393 -9.46 -13.40 8.84
C ALA A 393 -9.47 -11.86 8.89
N PHE A 394 -8.30 -11.22 9.02
CA PHE A 394 -8.13 -9.76 9.18
C PHE A 394 -7.18 -9.16 8.16
N ARG A 395 -7.08 -9.78 6.98
CA ARG A 395 -6.08 -9.41 5.98
C ARG A 395 -6.25 -7.96 5.54
N THR A 396 -7.47 -7.53 5.28
CA THR A 396 -7.73 -6.18 4.78
C THR A 396 -7.41 -5.14 5.84
N PHE A 397 -7.81 -5.40 7.08
CA PHE A 397 -7.52 -4.59 8.24
C PHE A 397 -6.01 -4.44 8.48
N VAL A 398 -5.26 -5.55 8.52
CA VAL A 398 -3.81 -5.54 8.82
C VAL A 398 -3.04 -4.84 7.70
N VAL A 399 -3.30 -5.18 6.42
CA VAL A 399 -2.64 -4.56 5.27
C VAL A 399 -2.94 -3.06 5.21
N GLY A 400 -4.22 -2.67 5.31
CA GLY A 400 -4.63 -1.27 5.26
C GLY A 400 -4.05 -0.45 6.40
N THR A 401 -4.13 -0.97 7.63
CA THR A 401 -3.63 -0.28 8.83
C THR A 401 -2.12 -0.12 8.80
N ALA A 402 -1.37 -1.17 8.43
CA ALA A 402 0.08 -1.10 8.31
C ALA A 402 0.53 -0.07 7.29
N TYR A 403 -0.11 -0.05 6.12
CA TYR A 403 0.19 0.92 5.06
C TYR A 403 -0.06 2.35 5.52
N GLN A 404 -1.23 2.67 6.07
CA GLN A 404 -1.57 4.04 6.42
C GLN A 404 -0.84 4.56 7.68
N LEU A 405 -0.59 3.71 8.68
CA LEU A 405 0.24 4.09 9.82
C LEU A 405 1.70 4.32 9.39
N GLY A 406 2.21 3.52 8.45
CA GLY A 406 3.49 3.77 7.80
C GLY A 406 3.53 5.12 7.08
N ASN A 407 2.47 5.44 6.31
CA ASN A 407 2.33 6.75 5.66
C ASN A 407 2.37 7.89 6.69
N LEU A 408 1.63 7.76 7.79
CA LEU A 408 1.60 8.75 8.86
C LEU A 408 2.99 8.95 9.49
N ALA A 409 3.72 7.88 9.78
CA ALA A 409 5.09 7.98 10.30
C ALA A 409 6.01 8.71 9.32
N SER A 410 5.82 8.50 8.01
CA SER A 410 6.62 9.12 6.95
C SER A 410 6.21 10.53 6.55
N SER A 411 5.07 11.06 7.06
CA SER A 411 4.54 12.36 6.62
C SER A 411 5.47 13.54 6.94
N ALA A 412 6.42 13.34 7.86
CA ALA A 412 7.43 14.33 8.22
C ALA A 412 8.67 14.30 7.29
N SER A 413 8.77 13.36 6.34
CA SER A 413 9.90 13.18 5.42
C SER A 413 10.35 14.48 4.73
N SER A 414 9.45 15.09 3.95
CA SER A 414 9.70 16.37 3.27
C SER A 414 10.14 17.49 4.23
N THR A 415 9.59 17.54 5.44
CA THR A 415 9.95 18.54 6.46
C THR A 415 11.35 18.28 7.02
N ILE A 416 11.69 17.02 7.28
CA ILE A 416 13.02 16.61 7.74
C ILE A 416 14.07 16.97 6.69
N GLU A 417 13.79 16.68 5.42
CA GLU A 417 14.70 17.02 4.32
C GLU A 417 14.83 18.54 4.14
N ALA A 418 13.74 19.30 4.22
CA ALA A 418 13.79 20.75 4.14
C ALA A 418 14.66 21.37 5.26
N GLN A 419 14.47 20.93 6.51
CA GLN A 419 15.27 21.37 7.66
C GLN A 419 16.73 20.93 7.55
N LEU A 420 16.99 19.73 7.04
CA LEU A 420 18.35 19.27 6.81
C LEU A 420 19.04 20.08 5.70
N GLY A 421 18.28 20.56 4.72
CA GLY A 421 18.73 21.46 3.67
C GLY A 421 19.28 22.78 4.19
N GLU A 422 18.74 23.32 5.28
CA GLU A 422 19.23 24.56 5.89
C GLU A 422 20.71 24.48 6.32
N LYS A 423 21.21 23.27 6.61
CA LYS A 423 22.62 23.03 6.95
C LYS A 423 23.57 23.06 5.74
N PHE A 424 23.04 23.04 4.51
CA PHE A 424 23.81 23.03 3.28
C PHE A 424 23.38 24.16 2.32
N PRO A 425 23.62 25.44 2.68
CA PRO A 425 23.23 26.58 1.86
C PRO A 425 24.03 26.67 0.56
N LEU A 426 23.36 27.11 -0.51
CA LEU A 426 23.93 27.48 -1.80
C LEU A 426 23.87 29.01 -1.97
N PRO A 427 24.70 29.60 -2.86
CA PRO A 427 24.64 31.03 -3.13
C PRO A 427 23.23 31.49 -3.56
N PRO A 428 22.67 32.53 -2.92
CA PRO A 428 21.32 33.01 -3.20
C PRO A 428 21.24 33.63 -4.59
N ILE A 429 20.08 33.51 -5.24
CA ILE A 429 19.76 34.18 -6.51
C ILE A 429 18.54 35.06 -6.26
N HIS A 430 18.64 36.36 -6.58
CA HIS A 430 17.53 37.31 -6.53
C HIS A 430 16.71 37.24 -5.23
N LYS A 431 17.39 37.22 -4.07
CA LYS A 431 16.81 37.17 -2.71
C LYS A 431 16.10 35.87 -2.31
N VAL A 432 16.23 34.80 -3.10
CA VAL A 432 15.71 33.47 -2.73
C VAL A 432 16.84 32.62 -2.17
N GLU A 433 16.68 32.14 -0.93
CA GLU A 433 17.59 31.17 -0.30
C GLU A 433 17.54 29.84 -1.07
N ARG A 434 18.72 29.26 -1.32
CA ARG A 434 18.86 27.99 -2.04
C ARG A 434 19.64 27.03 -1.18
N TYR A 435 19.27 25.76 -1.23
CA TYR A 435 19.89 24.68 -0.45
C TYR A 435 20.33 23.55 -1.38
N ASN A 436 21.38 22.82 -0.99
CA ASN A 436 21.88 21.68 -1.74
C ASN A 436 21.02 20.44 -1.47
N TYR A 437 19.83 20.43 -2.07
CA TYR A 437 18.88 19.32 -1.94
C TYR A 437 19.45 17.99 -2.47
N GLY A 438 20.37 18.00 -3.44
CA GLY A 438 21.03 16.78 -3.90
C GLY A 438 21.78 16.05 -2.77
N LYS A 439 22.56 16.78 -1.97
CA LYS A 439 23.26 16.19 -0.81
C LYS A 439 22.29 15.69 0.26
N VAL A 440 21.22 16.45 0.52
CA VAL A 440 20.20 16.09 1.51
C VAL A 440 19.50 14.78 1.12
N ILE A 441 18.98 14.72 -0.11
CA ILE A 441 18.28 13.55 -0.64
C ILE A 441 19.22 12.33 -0.61
N CYS A 442 20.50 12.49 -0.99
CA CYS A 442 21.47 11.41 -0.96
C CYS A 442 21.72 10.85 0.46
N ILE A 443 21.89 11.73 1.46
CA ILE A 443 22.10 11.30 2.85
C ILE A 443 20.84 10.65 3.40
N PHE A 444 19.69 11.28 3.16
CA PHE A 444 18.40 10.82 3.65
C PHE A 444 18.05 9.44 3.09
N LEU A 445 18.07 9.28 1.77
CA LEU A 445 17.81 7.99 1.12
C LEU A 445 18.85 6.93 1.47
N GLY A 446 20.12 7.29 1.64
CA GLY A 446 21.14 6.34 2.10
C GLY A 446 20.78 5.73 3.46
N CYS A 447 20.36 6.56 4.42
CA CYS A 447 19.86 6.10 5.72
C CYS A 447 18.58 5.26 5.59
N VAL A 448 17.65 5.68 4.75
CA VAL A 448 16.37 4.96 4.55
C VAL A 448 16.59 3.60 3.88
N TYR A 449 17.48 3.49 2.89
CA TYR A 449 17.82 2.20 2.28
C TYR A 449 18.45 1.26 3.30
N ALA A 450 19.37 1.74 4.13
CA ALA A 450 19.94 0.94 5.21
C ALA A 450 18.85 0.45 6.18
N TYR A 451 17.92 1.34 6.55
CA TYR A 451 16.78 1.01 7.41
C TYR A 451 15.87 -0.08 6.79
N VAL A 452 15.47 0.08 5.52
CA VAL A 452 14.62 -0.88 4.81
C VAL A 452 15.33 -2.22 4.64
N ILE A 453 16.63 -2.23 4.33
CA ILE A 453 17.44 -3.45 4.24
C ILE A 453 17.46 -4.17 5.59
N LEU A 454 17.73 -3.45 6.69
CA LEU A 454 17.78 -4.04 8.04
C LEU A 454 16.43 -4.63 8.44
N LEU A 455 15.34 -3.90 8.26
CA LEU A 455 14.01 -4.41 8.60
C LEU A 455 13.62 -5.59 7.73
N THR A 456 13.82 -5.50 6.43
CA THR A 456 13.52 -6.60 5.50
C THR A 456 14.37 -7.83 5.80
N PHE A 457 15.62 -7.63 6.25
CA PHE A 457 16.48 -8.72 6.70
C PHE A 457 16.00 -9.36 8.00
N VAL A 458 15.44 -8.61 8.94
CA VAL A 458 14.89 -9.16 10.20
C VAL A 458 13.51 -9.81 9.99
N GLY A 459 12.77 -9.36 8.98
CA GLY A 459 11.42 -9.81 8.67
C GLY A 459 11.29 -11.30 8.32
N PRO A 460 10.13 -11.91 8.57
CA PRO A 460 9.82 -13.26 8.08
C PRO A 460 9.51 -13.28 6.58
N GLU A 461 9.76 -14.43 5.95
CA GLU A 461 9.36 -14.74 4.57
C GLU A 461 8.22 -15.76 4.63
N PHE A 462 7.06 -15.43 4.05
CA PHE A 462 5.92 -16.35 3.91
C PHE A 462 5.50 -16.47 2.44
N LYS A 463 6.50 -16.44 1.54
CA LYS A 463 6.30 -16.51 0.10
C LYS A 463 5.46 -17.74 -0.24
N GLY A 464 4.36 -17.53 -0.95
CA GLY A 464 3.54 -18.65 -1.44
C GLY A 464 2.52 -19.19 -0.43
N ARG A 465 2.36 -18.54 0.72
CA ARG A 465 1.30 -18.90 1.66
C ARG A 465 -0.06 -18.95 0.97
N ASP A 466 -0.74 -20.09 1.08
CA ASP A 466 -2.10 -20.23 0.57
C ASP A 466 -3.03 -19.31 1.37
N MET A 467 -3.90 -18.60 0.66
CA MET A 467 -4.83 -17.64 1.24
C MET A 467 -6.21 -18.25 1.55
N ARG A 468 -6.43 -19.50 1.15
CA ARG A 468 -7.65 -20.29 1.40
C ARG A 468 -7.80 -20.66 2.87
N VAL A 469 -9.05 -20.88 3.27
CA VAL A 469 -9.44 -21.07 4.69
C VAL A 469 -8.93 -22.38 5.28
N VAL A 470 -8.75 -23.40 4.44
CA VAL A 470 -8.31 -24.75 4.85
C VAL A 470 -6.94 -24.74 5.54
N HIS A 471 -6.13 -23.70 5.29
CA HIS A 471 -4.81 -23.54 5.87
C HIS A 471 -4.75 -22.41 6.93
N ASP A 472 -5.89 -21.85 7.34
CA ASP A 472 -5.96 -20.78 8.34
C ASP A 472 -6.12 -21.35 9.77
N VAL A 473 -4.97 -21.49 10.45
CA VAL A 473 -4.86 -22.04 11.81
C VAL A 473 -5.66 -21.20 12.82
N ASP A 474 -5.77 -19.89 12.61
CA ASP A 474 -6.47 -18.99 13.53
C ASP A 474 -7.99 -19.17 13.44
N THR A 475 -8.51 -19.42 12.23
CA THR A 475 -9.94 -19.74 12.03
C THR A 475 -10.29 -21.09 12.66
N ALA A 476 -9.43 -22.10 12.51
CA ALA A 476 -9.64 -23.40 13.14
C ALA A 476 -9.67 -23.30 14.68
N GLU A 477 -8.74 -22.57 15.28
CA GLU A 477 -8.68 -22.39 16.74
C GLU A 477 -9.88 -21.59 17.28
N ALA A 478 -10.30 -20.53 16.58
CA ALA A 478 -11.46 -19.74 16.96
C ALA A 478 -12.76 -20.58 16.94
N LEU A 479 -12.92 -21.43 15.93
CA LEU A 479 -14.03 -22.38 15.85
C LEU A 479 -14.02 -23.35 17.04
N HIS A 480 -12.86 -23.90 17.40
CA HIS A 480 -12.74 -24.79 18.57
C HIS A 480 -13.07 -24.10 19.89
N GLN A 481 -12.62 -22.85 20.10
CA GLN A 481 -12.97 -22.08 21.30
C GLN A 481 -14.47 -21.76 21.37
N ASN A 482 -15.11 -21.42 20.25
CA ASN A 482 -16.54 -21.16 20.22
C ASN A 482 -17.36 -22.42 20.56
N VAL A 483 -17.02 -23.56 19.97
CA VAL A 483 -17.67 -24.84 20.30
C VAL A 483 -17.47 -25.21 21.77
N TYR A 484 -16.27 -24.95 22.33
CA TYR A 484 -16.00 -25.20 23.75
C TYR A 484 -16.83 -24.27 24.66
N ASN A 485 -16.90 -22.98 24.32
CA ASN A 485 -17.67 -22.00 25.09
C ASN A 485 -19.18 -22.24 24.99
N GLU A 486 -19.70 -22.69 23.84
CA GLU A 486 -21.11 -23.11 23.71
C GLU A 486 -21.41 -24.34 24.57
N LYS A 487 -20.54 -25.35 24.57
CA LYS A 487 -20.70 -26.53 25.44
C LYS A 487 -20.70 -26.15 26.92
N ARG A 488 -19.78 -25.26 27.32
CA ARG A 488 -19.69 -24.76 28.69
C ARG A 488 -20.91 -23.93 29.10
N ASN A 489 -21.39 -23.04 28.21
CA ASN A 489 -22.60 -22.26 28.50
C ASN A 489 -23.84 -23.16 28.58
N ASN A 490 -23.94 -24.17 27.72
CA ASN A 490 -25.03 -25.15 27.79
C ASN A 490 -24.95 -26.01 29.05
N SER A 491 -23.76 -26.36 29.54
CA SER A 491 -23.63 -27.06 30.83
C SER A 491 -23.97 -26.16 32.02
N GLU A 492 -23.55 -24.89 32.02
CA GLU A 492 -23.92 -23.93 33.06
C GLU A 492 -25.44 -23.63 33.07
N TYR A 493 -26.09 -23.61 31.90
CA TYR A 493 -27.55 -23.53 31.80
C TYR A 493 -28.25 -24.80 32.29
N ALA A 494 -27.70 -25.98 32.01
CA ALA A 494 -28.23 -27.25 32.52
C ALA A 494 -28.12 -27.34 34.05
N ASP A 495 -26.98 -26.95 34.62
CA ASP A 495 -26.74 -26.91 36.07
C ASP A 495 -27.65 -25.87 36.77
N GLN A 496 -27.99 -24.76 36.11
CA GLN A 496 -28.96 -23.78 36.64
C GLN A 496 -30.40 -24.29 36.64
N ILE A 497 -30.78 -25.20 35.72
CA ILE A 497 -32.12 -25.79 35.69
C ILE A 497 -32.25 -26.87 36.77
N GLU A 498 -31.19 -27.67 37.00
CA GLU A 498 -31.18 -28.69 38.08
C GLU A 498 -31.17 -28.08 39.49
N HIS A 499 -30.71 -26.83 39.66
CA HIS A 499 -30.76 -26.13 40.95
C HIS A 499 -32.08 -25.38 41.23
N VAL A 500 -33.04 -25.39 40.28
CA VAL A 500 -34.35 -24.72 40.42
C VAL A 500 -35.53 -25.72 40.43
N SER A 501 -35.27 -27.02 40.19
CA SER A 501 -36.21 -28.13 40.45
C SER A 501 -35.98 -28.75 41.82
#